data_AF-A0A1S3QJT0-F1
#
_entry.id   AF-A0A1S3QJT0-F1
#
_cell.length_a   1.000
_cell.length_b   1.000
_cell.length_c   1.000
_cell.angle_alpha   90.00
_cell.angle_beta   90.00
_cell.angle_gamma   90.00
#
_symmetry.space_group_name_H-M   'P 1'
#
loop_
_entity.id
_entity.type
_entity.pdbx_description
1 polymer ?
#
loop_
_entity_poly.entity_id
_entity_poly.type
_entity_poly.pdbx_seq_one_letter_code
_entity_poly.pdbx_strand_id
1 'polypeptide(L)'
;MMTDLLSVVSEAERKSFPTLSQLSENDVDSIWSNVSSFVERQMTLQKGVYIAGLGTFTFSQQKLDVGNKFVLIQRPIFLLSEKLSQSHGLKQVKPLSA
;
A
#
# COMPACT_ATOMS: atom_id res chain seq x y z
N MET A 1 18.45 -2.26 0.35
CA MET A 1 17.26 -2.60 1.16
C MET A 1 16.01 -2.87 0.28
N MET A 2 16.15 -3.18 -1.02
CA MET A 2 15.03 -3.57 -1.92
C MET A 2 15.13 -5.04 -2.36
N THR A 3 16.27 -5.70 -2.11
CA THR A 3 16.62 -7.05 -2.56
C THR A 3 15.76 -8.13 -1.90
N ASP A 4 15.26 -7.88 -0.69
CA ASP A 4 14.52 -8.90 0.07
C ASP A 4 13.11 -9.12 -0.49
N LEU A 5 12.45 -8.09 -1.04
CA LEU A 5 11.09 -8.21 -1.57
C LEU A 5 11.05 -9.00 -2.89
N LEU A 6 12.11 -8.90 -3.71
CA LEU A 6 12.30 -9.70 -4.90
C LEU A 6 12.61 -11.17 -4.59
N SER A 7 13.16 -11.47 -3.42
CA SER A 7 13.42 -12.84 -2.96
C SER A 7 12.17 -13.58 -2.48
N VAL A 8 11.11 -12.84 -2.10
CA VAL A 8 9.84 -13.43 -1.64
C VAL A 8 9.06 -14.06 -2.78
N VAL A 9 9.21 -13.54 -4.00
CA VAL A 9 8.59 -14.14 -5.19
C VAL A 9 9.50 -15.26 -5.67
N SER A 10 9.09 -16.50 -5.40
CA SER A 10 9.83 -17.68 -5.83
C SER A 10 9.96 -17.73 -7.36
N GLU A 11 11.03 -18.36 -7.86
CA GLU A 11 11.24 -18.54 -9.31
C GLU A 11 10.10 -19.33 -9.98
N ALA A 12 9.39 -20.17 -9.22
CA ALA A 12 8.19 -20.87 -9.63
C ALA A 12 6.98 -19.94 -9.83
N GLU A 13 6.85 -18.89 -8.99
CA GLU A 13 5.79 -17.90 -9.13
C GLU A 13 6.07 -16.93 -10.29
N ARG A 14 7.33 -16.58 -10.57
CA ARG A 14 7.67 -15.80 -11.78
C ARG A 14 7.20 -16.49 -13.06
N LYS A 15 7.27 -17.83 -13.14
CA LYS A 15 6.78 -18.61 -14.27
C LYS A 15 5.25 -18.62 -14.39
N SER A 16 4.52 -18.35 -13.31
CA SER A 16 3.06 -18.21 -13.33
C SER A 16 2.58 -16.84 -13.81
N PHE A 17 3.46 -15.83 -13.85
CA PHE A 17 3.17 -14.47 -14.27
C PHE A 17 4.04 -14.09 -15.47
N PRO A 18 3.60 -14.37 -16.71
CA PRO A 18 4.42 -14.23 -17.92
C PRO A 18 4.95 -12.81 -18.14
N THR A 19 4.22 -11.78 -17.69
CA THR A 19 4.69 -10.39 -17.72
C THR A 19 5.85 -10.17 -16.75
N LEU A 20 5.77 -10.69 -15.52
CA LEU A 20 6.85 -10.53 -14.52
C LEU A 20 8.13 -11.24 -14.94
N SER A 21 8.03 -12.39 -15.63
CA SER A 21 9.21 -13.10 -16.13
C SER A 21 10.00 -12.35 -17.22
N GLN A 22 9.40 -11.32 -17.83
CA GLN A 22 10.03 -10.51 -18.87
C GLN A 22 10.65 -9.22 -18.34
N LEU A 23 10.43 -8.89 -17.07
CA LEU A 23 10.94 -7.66 -16.47
C LEU A 23 12.33 -7.89 -15.89
N SER A 24 13.26 -6.98 -16.20
CA SER A 24 14.52 -6.88 -15.47
C SER A 24 14.29 -6.29 -14.07
N GLU A 25 15.28 -6.44 -13.20
CA GLU A 25 15.24 -5.81 -11.86
C GLU A 25 15.06 -4.28 -11.97
N ASN A 26 15.74 -3.64 -12.92
CA ASN A 26 15.60 -2.21 -13.19
C ASN A 26 14.18 -1.82 -13.61
N ASP A 27 13.49 -2.68 -14.38
CA ASP A 27 12.11 -2.42 -14.77
C ASP A 27 11.18 -2.48 -13.56
N VAL A 28 11.38 -3.47 -12.67
CA VAL A 28 10.61 -3.60 -11.44
C VAL A 28 10.83 -2.39 -10.53
N ASP A 29 12.07 -1.97 -10.34
CA ASP A 29 12.42 -0.79 -9.54
C ASP A 29 11.80 0.48 -10.14
N SER A 30 11.87 0.64 -11.46
CA SER A 30 11.27 1.78 -12.16
C SER A 30 9.75 1.82 -12.00
N ILE A 31 9.07 0.67 -12.15
CA ILE A 31 7.62 0.56 -11.95
C ILE A 31 7.24 0.99 -10.54
N TRP A 32 7.90 0.44 -9.51
CA TRP A 32 7.57 0.76 -8.13
C TRP A 32 7.94 2.19 -7.76
N SER A 33 9.03 2.73 -8.27
CA SER A 33 9.38 4.15 -8.11
C SER A 33 8.29 5.07 -8.66
N ASN A 34 7.75 4.76 -9.85
CA ASN A 34 6.67 5.51 -10.45
C ASN A 34 5.34 5.37 -9.67
N VAL A 35 5.01 4.15 -9.23
CA VAL A 35 3.82 3.90 -8.40
C VAL A 35 3.90 4.67 -7.08
N SER A 36 5.03 4.62 -6.39
CA SER A 36 5.24 5.35 -5.14
C SER A 36 5.13 6.86 -5.33
N SER A 37 5.75 7.40 -6.38
CA SER A 37 5.67 8.82 -6.73
C SER A 37 4.23 9.25 -7.04
N PHE A 38 3.46 8.40 -7.72
CA PHE A 38 2.05 8.65 -7.99
C PHE A 38 1.22 8.66 -6.70
N VAL A 39 1.40 7.68 -5.82
CA VAL A 39 0.70 7.62 -4.52
C VAL A 39 1.01 8.87 -3.70
N GLU A 40 2.28 9.24 -3.57
CA GLU A 40 2.71 10.43 -2.83
C GLU A 40 2.04 11.70 -3.38
N ARG A 41 2.04 11.87 -4.71
CA ARG A 41 1.41 13.01 -5.37
C ARG A 41 -0.10 13.07 -5.11
N GLN A 42 -0.82 11.95 -5.23
CA GLN A 42 -2.27 11.94 -4.99
C GLN A 42 -2.60 12.19 -3.52
N MET A 43 -1.85 11.59 -2.60
CA MET A 43 -2.04 11.80 -1.17
C MET A 43 -1.76 13.25 -0.77
N THR A 44 -0.74 13.90 -1.34
CA THR A 44 -0.50 15.34 -1.15
C THR A 44 -1.69 16.20 -1.60
N LEU A 45 -2.41 15.76 -2.64
CA LEU A 45 -3.63 16.39 -3.13
C LEU A 45 -4.89 15.99 -2.34
N GLN A 46 -4.75 15.32 -1.19
CA GLN A 46 -5.85 14.82 -0.36
C GLN A 46 -6.76 13.83 -1.11
N LYS A 47 -6.18 13.03 -2.01
CA LYS A 47 -6.88 11.99 -2.78
C LYS A 47 -6.33 10.61 -2.41
N GLY A 48 -7.24 9.70 -2.07
CA GLY A 48 -6.88 8.30 -1.87
C GLY A 48 -6.51 7.61 -3.19
N VAL A 49 -5.72 6.55 -3.11
CA VAL A 49 -5.28 5.74 -4.25
C VAL A 49 -5.63 4.28 -4.01
N TYR A 50 -6.44 3.71 -4.90
CA TYR A 50 -6.73 2.29 -4.93
C TYR A 50 -5.82 1.58 -5.94
N ILE A 51 -5.12 0.54 -5.49
CA ILE A 51 -4.29 -0.34 -6.31
C ILE A 51 -4.96 -1.72 -6.30
N ALA A 52 -5.49 -2.12 -7.45
CA ALA A 52 -6.21 -3.37 -7.60
C ALA A 52 -5.36 -4.57 -7.16
N GLY A 53 -5.95 -5.45 -6.35
CA GLY A 53 -5.27 -6.62 -5.79
C GLY A 53 -4.37 -6.33 -4.59
N LEU A 54 -3.87 -5.11 -4.43
CA LEU A 54 -2.95 -4.75 -3.34
C LEU A 54 -3.68 -4.08 -2.16
N GLY A 55 -4.38 -2.98 -2.39
CA GLY A 55 -5.02 -2.21 -1.31
C GLY A 55 -5.28 -0.76 -1.65
N THR A 56 -5.56 0.05 -0.63
CA THR A 56 -5.94 1.46 -0.74
C THR A 56 -5.09 2.33 0.18
N PHE A 57 -4.39 3.31 -0.38
CA PHE A 57 -3.83 4.43 0.38
C PHE A 57 -4.93 5.47 0.60
N THR A 58 -5.16 5.86 1.85
CA THR A 58 -6.21 6.82 2.21
C THR A 58 -5.88 7.53 3.52
N PHE A 59 -6.79 8.36 4.01
CA PHE A 59 -6.64 9.07 5.28
C PHE A 59 -7.63 8.53 6.32
N SER A 60 -7.13 8.21 7.51
CA SER A 60 -7.99 8.08 8.69
C SER A 60 -8.18 9.44 9.33
N GLN A 61 -9.42 9.77 9.68
CA GLN A 61 -9.73 10.95 10.50
C GLN A 61 -9.81 10.52 11.96
N GLN A 62 -9.08 11.21 12.82
CA GLN A 62 -9.11 10.99 14.26
C GLN A 62 -9.51 12.30 14.94
N LYS A 63 -10.52 12.23 15.80
CA LYS A 63 -10.94 13.36 16.61
C LYS A 63 -10.18 13.33 17.94
N LEU A 64 -9.26 14.27 18.11
CA LEU A 64 -8.54 14.44 19.38
C LEU A 64 -9.31 15.46 20.23
N ASP A 65 -9.75 15.03 21.41
CA ASP A 65 -10.32 15.94 22.41
C ASP A 65 -9.19 16.69 23.12
N VAL A 66 -9.29 18.03 23.16
CA VAL A 66 -8.33 18.92 23.84
C VAL A 66 -9.09 19.82 24.84
N GLY A 67 -10.12 19.26 25.49
CA GLY A 67 -10.97 19.93 26.48
C GLY A 67 -12.21 20.55 25.82
N ASN A 68 -12.28 21.88 25.74
CA ASN A 68 -13.46 22.56 25.18
C ASN A 68 -13.49 22.59 23.63
N LYS A 69 -12.52 21.95 22.97
CA LYS A 69 -12.40 21.89 21.51
C LYS A 69 -11.89 20.51 21.10
N PHE A 70 -12.15 20.16 19.85
CA PHE A 70 -11.56 18.99 19.22
C PHE A 70 -10.70 19.39 18.02
N VAL A 71 -9.65 18.63 17.79
CA VAL A 71 -8.79 18.73 16.60
C VAL A 71 -9.03 17.50 15.74
N LEU A 72 -9.29 17.72 14.45
CA LEU A 72 -9.33 16.63 13.48
C LEU A 72 -7.92 16.38 12.95
N ILE A 73 -7.39 15.19 13.21
CA ILE A 73 -6.11 14.75 12.70
C ILE A 73 -6.38 13.82 11.52
N GLN A 74 -5.83 14.17 10.36
CA GLN A 74 -5.79 13.28 9.21
C GLN A 74 -4.45 12.55 9.18
N ARG A 75 -4.47 11.22 9.23
CA ARG A 75 -3.27 10.40 9.13
C ARG A 75 -3.33 9.56 7.86
N PRO A 76 -2.29 9.57 7.01
CA PRO A 76 -2.17 8.61 5.93
C PRO A 76 -2.16 7.19 6.48
N ILE A 77 -2.94 6.31 5.87
CA ILE A 77 -3.02 4.89 6.18
C ILE A 77 -3.03 4.08 4.89
N PHE A 78 -2.62 2.82 5.00
CA PHE A 78 -2.75 1.84 3.94
C PHE A 78 -3.68 0.71 4.38
N LEU A 79 -4.75 0.52 3.64
CA LEU A 79 -5.71 -0.56 3.81
C LEU A 79 -5.35 -1.68 2.85
N LEU A 80 -4.82 -2.79 3.38
CA LEU A 80 -4.51 -3.96 2.58
C LEU A 80 -5.82 -4.53 1.98
N SER A 81 -5.76 -5.12 0.78
CA SER A 81 -6.94 -5.77 0.21
C SER A 81 -7.33 -6.99 1.03
N GLU A 82 -8.63 -7.20 1.25
CA GLU A 82 -9.13 -8.33 2.03
C GLU A 82 -8.72 -9.66 1.40
N LYS A 83 -8.82 -9.77 0.07
CA LYS A 83 -8.43 -10.97 -0.68
C LYS A 83 -6.97 -11.34 -0.44
N LEU A 84 -6.06 -10.37 -0.51
CA LEU A 84 -4.63 -10.58 -0.28
C LEU A 84 -4.36 -10.91 1.19
N SER A 85 -5.09 -10.29 2.11
CA SER A 85 -5.00 -10.59 3.54
C SER A 85 -5.38 -12.05 3.83
N GLN A 86 -6.49 -12.51 3.27
CA GLN A 86 -7.00 -13.87 3.47
C GLN A 86 -6.11 -14.92 2.80
N SER A 87 -5.68 -14.69 1.56
CA SER A 87 -4.85 -15.66 0.82
C SER A 87 -3.49 -15.92 1.46
N HIS A 88 -2.97 -14.95 2.21
CA HIS A 88 -1.67 -15.04 2.89
C HIS A 88 -1.78 -15.09 4.42
N GLY A 89 -2.97 -15.24 5.00
CA GLY A 89 -3.17 -15.33 6.45
C GLY A 89 -2.73 -14.08 7.23
N LEU A 90 -2.69 -12.92 6.57
CA LEU A 90 -2.28 -11.65 7.17
C LEU A 90 -3.40 -11.11 8.06
N LYS A 91 -3.03 -10.64 9.26
CA LYS A 91 -3.96 -9.96 10.17
C LYS A 91 -3.90 -8.46 9.92
N GLN A 92 -4.99 -7.87 9.43
CA GLN A 92 -5.11 -6.42 9.40
C GLN A 92 -5.43 -5.89 10.80
N VAL A 93 -4.59 -4.97 11.27
CA VAL A 93 -4.95 -4.10 12.38
C VAL A 93 -5.93 -3.07 11.84
N LYS A 94 -7.15 -3.05 12.37
CA LYS A 94 -8.14 -2.03 12.03
C LYS A 94 -7.49 -0.66 12.27
N PRO A 95 -7.44 0.23 11.28
CA PRO A 95 -7.01 1.60 11.52
C PRO A 95 -7.91 2.15 12.62
N LEU A 96 -7.30 2.77 13.63
CA LEU A 96 -8.01 3.35 14.77
C LEU A 96 -9.09 4.32 14.26
N SER A 97 -10.33 3.83 14.19
CA SER A 97 -11.52 4.65 14.10
C SER A 97 -11.82 5.12 15.52
N ALA A 98 -11.64 6.41 15.77
CA ALA A 98 -12.09 7.08 16.98
C ALA A 98 -13.43 7.76 16.70
#